data_AF-A0A1L9P1Z3-F1
#
_entry.id   AF-A0A1L9P1Z3-F1
#
_cell.length_a   1.000
_cell.length_b   1.000
_cell.length_c   1.000
_cell.angle_alpha   90.00
_cell.angle_beta   90.00
_cell.angle_gamma   90.00
#
_symmetry.space_group_name_H-M   'P 1'
#
loop_
_entity.id
_entity.type
_entity.pdbx_description
1 polymer ?
#
loop_
_entity_poly.entity_id
_entity_poly.type
_entity_poly.pdbx_seq_one_letter_code
_entity_poly.pdbx_strand_id
1 'polypeptide(L)'
;MPPELLLANHLKTLRLPTFLREHDKLTRICAAQGVDHVRYLARLTELELIDRERRMVERRIKSAKFPAVKSLDSFDFKAIPSLNKMMVLDLARCDWIERRLDVDMYGLSGHFL
;
A
#
# COMPACT_ATOMS: atom_id res chain seq x y z
N MET A 1 8.66 11.04 34.57
CA MET A 1 8.91 10.97 33.12
C MET A 1 8.03 12.01 32.44
N PRO A 2 8.53 12.81 31.49
CA PRO A 2 7.69 13.73 30.72
C PRO A 2 6.60 12.97 29.96
N PRO A 3 5.37 13.49 29.86
CA PRO A 3 4.25 12.81 29.19
C PRO A 3 4.53 12.54 27.70
N GLU A 4 5.32 13.39 27.04
CA GLU A 4 5.72 13.23 25.63
C GLU A 4 6.62 11.99 25.44
N LEU A 5 7.52 11.75 26.39
CA LEU A 5 8.42 10.60 26.34
C LEU A 5 7.66 9.29 26.56
N LEU A 6 6.67 9.31 27.46
CA LEU A 6 5.78 8.18 27.70
C LEU A 6 4.95 7.86 26.44
N LEU A 7 4.37 8.88 25.81
CA LEU A 7 3.62 8.73 24.57
C LEU A 7 4.50 8.11 23.46
N ALA A 8 5.70 8.65 23.25
CA ALA A 8 6.62 8.13 22.24
C ALA A 8 6.96 6.65 22.46
N ASN A 9 7.18 6.24 23.71
CA ASN A 9 7.44 4.84 24.05
C ASN A 9 6.23 3.93 23.82
N HIS A 10 5.02 4.38 24.19
CA HIS A 10 3.80 3.63 23.91
C HIS A 10 3.56 3.46 22.40
N LEU A 11 3.73 4.52 21.60
CA LEU A 11 3.55 4.47 20.15
C LEU A 11 4.56 3.54 19.47
N LYS A 12 5.80 3.50 19.95
CA LYS A 12 6.81 2.51 19.50
C LYS A 12 6.38 1.08 19.84
N THR A 13 5.92 0.86 21.07
CA THR A 13 5.46 -0.46 21.54
C THR A 13 4.27 -0.98 20.73
N LEU A 14 3.32 -0.09 20.43
CA LEU A 14 2.12 -0.38 19.63
C LEU A 14 2.41 -0.45 18.12
N ARG A 15 3.65 -0.17 17.68
CA ARG A 15 4.06 -0.12 16.27
C ARG A 15 3.20 0.86 15.45
N LEU A 16 3.06 2.07 15.97
CA LEU A 16 2.35 3.20 15.34
C LEU A 16 3.35 4.29 14.90
N PRO A 17 4.20 4.04 13.88
CA PRO A 17 5.24 4.97 13.46
C PRO A 17 4.69 6.26 12.82
N THR A 18 3.52 6.23 12.19
CA THR A 18 2.90 7.42 11.61
C THR A 18 2.33 8.29 12.72
N PHE A 19 1.74 7.70 13.77
CA PHE A 19 1.39 8.46 14.98
C PHE A 19 2.60 9.20 15.53
N LEU A 20 3.71 8.49 15.75
CA LEU A 20 4.93 9.04 16.33
C LEU A 20 5.49 10.23 15.53
N ARG A 21 5.33 10.22 14.20
CA ARG A 21 5.84 11.26 13.31
C ARG A 21 4.87 12.44 13.13
N GLU A 22 3.57 12.17 13.10
CA GLU A 22 2.56 13.16 12.66
C GLU A 22 1.73 13.77 13.80
N HIS A 23 1.71 13.20 15.00
CA HIS A 23 0.82 13.64 16.09
C HIS A 23 0.96 15.13 16.41
N ASP A 24 2.20 15.65 16.50
CA ASP A 24 2.46 17.04 16.87
C ASP A 24 2.00 18.01 15.79
N LYS A 25 2.30 17.68 14.53
CA LYS A 25 1.89 18.48 13.37
C LYS A 25 0.37 18.52 13.27
N LEU A 26 -0.28 17.37 13.40
CA LEU A 26 -1.73 17.27 13.29
C LEU A 26 -2.45 17.96 14.46
N THR A 27 -1.86 17.92 15.66
CA THR A 27 -2.37 18.64 16.84
C THR A 27 -2.39 20.15 16.59
N ARG A 28 -1.30 20.71 16.05
CA ARG A 28 -1.23 22.15 15.72
C ARG A 28 -2.27 22.57 14.68
N ILE A 29 -2.47 21.75 13.64
CA ILE A 29 -3.47 21.99 12.60
C ILE A 29 -4.88 21.93 13.19
N CYS A 30 -5.18 20.91 13.99
CA CYS A 30 -6.51 20.74 14.59
C CYS A 30 -6.82 21.85 15.61
N ALA A 31 -5.84 22.25 16.41
CA ALA A 31 -5.98 23.39 17.32
C ALA A 31 -6.28 24.70 16.56
N ALA A 32 -5.59 24.95 15.44
CA ALA A 32 -5.85 26.12 14.60
C ALA A 32 -7.23 26.09 13.92
N GLN A 33 -7.76 24.90 13.63
CA GLN A 33 -9.04 24.71 12.95
C GLN A 33 -10.23 24.55 13.92
N GLY A 34 -10.00 24.59 15.24
CA GLY A 34 -11.05 24.32 16.23
C GLY A 34 -11.62 22.90 16.15
N VAL A 35 -10.83 21.95 15.65
CA VAL A 35 -11.22 20.55 15.49
C VAL A 35 -11.16 19.85 16.85
N ASP A 36 -12.21 19.12 17.20
CA ASP A 36 -12.32 18.39 18.45
C ASP A 36 -11.41 17.14 18.49
N HIS A 37 -11.18 16.63 19.70
CA HIS A 37 -10.25 15.52 19.93
C HIS A 37 -10.62 14.23 19.20
N VAL A 38 -11.92 13.96 19.02
CA VAL A 38 -12.38 12.76 18.30
C VAL A 38 -12.00 12.84 16.83
N ARG A 39 -12.21 14.00 16.19
CA ARG A 39 -11.80 14.20 14.79
C ARG A 39 -10.29 14.22 14.61
N TYR A 40 -9.54 14.79 15.56
CA TYR A 40 -8.08 14.68 15.56
C TYR A 40 -7.62 13.21 15.57
N LEU A 41 -8.17 12.41 16.48
CA LEU A 41 -7.81 11.00 16.60
C LEU A 41 -8.19 10.22 15.34
N ALA A 42 -9.38 10.47 14.79
CA ALA A 42 -9.84 9.85 13.54
C ALA A 42 -8.89 10.13 12.37
N ARG A 43 -8.49 11.40 12.18
CA ARG A 43 -7.51 11.79 11.14
C ARG A 43 -6.16 11.11 11.35
N LEU A 44 -5.67 11.03 12.60
CA LEU A 44 -4.39 10.39 12.89
C LEU A 44 -4.44 8.87 12.65
N THR A 45 -5.55 8.21 13.01
CA THR A 45 -5.76 6.79 12.72
C THR A 45 -5.82 6.50 11.23
N GLU A 46 -6.48 7.36 10.45
CA GLU A 46 -6.58 7.23 9.00
C GLU A 46 -5.20 7.33 8.34
N LEU A 47 -4.39 8.30 8.75
CA LEU A 47 -3.01 8.43 8.26
C LEU A 47 -2.16 7.17 8.53
N GLU A 48 -2.27 6.57 9.72
CA GLU A 48 -1.54 5.34 10.04
C GLU A 48 -2.01 4.15 9.21
N LEU A 49 -3.32 4.02 8.96
CA LEU A 49 -3.87 2.95 8.11
C LEU A 49 -3.34 3.05 6.68
N ILE A 50 -3.38 4.24 6.09
CA ILE A 50 -2.88 4.51 4.73
C ILE A 50 -1.38 4.17 4.63
N ASP A 51 -0.57 4.68 5.56
CA ASP A 51 0.87 4.41 5.57
C ASP A 51 1.19 2.93 5.80
N ARG A 52 0.36 2.21 6.58
CA ARG A 52 0.53 0.78 6.83
C ARG A 52 0.23 -0.05 5.59
N GLU A 53 -0.83 0.30 4.86
CA GLU A 53 -1.18 -0.33 3.58
C GLU A 53 -0.08 -0.12 2.54
N ARG A 54 0.39 1.12 2.37
CA ARG A 54 1.51 1.46 1.48
C ARG A 54 2.77 0.64 1.80
N ARG A 55 3.16 0.59 3.08
CA ARG A 55 4.30 -0.22 3.55
C ARG A 55 4.10 -1.72 3.35
N MET A 56 2.87 -2.22 3.38
CA MET A 56 2.57 -3.62 3.09
C MET A 56 2.77 -3.92 1.61
N VAL A 57 2.22 -3.08 0.73
CA VAL A 57 2.37 -3.21 -0.73
C VAL A 57 3.84 -3.15 -1.14
N GLU A 58 4.58 -2.14 -0.68
CA GLU A 58 6.02 -2.01 -0.98
C GLU A 58 6.83 -3.22 -0.50
N ARG A 59 6.53 -3.75 0.69
CA ARG A 59 7.21 -4.95 1.21
C ARG A 59 6.90 -6.18 0.36
N ARG A 60 5.65 -6.35 -0.08
CA ARG A 60 5.26 -7.45 -0.98
C ARG A 60 6.00 -7.36 -2.31
N ILE A 61 6.06 -6.18 -2.93
CA ILE A 61 6.80 -5.93 -4.17
C ILE A 61 8.30 -6.27 -3.99
N LYS A 62 8.93 -5.76 -2.92
CA LYS A 62 10.35 -6.07 -2.63
C LYS A 62 10.59 -7.56 -2.38
N SER A 63 9.68 -8.22 -1.68
CA SER A 63 9.81 -9.65 -1.36
C SER A 63 9.68 -10.56 -2.58
N ALA A 64 8.98 -10.12 -3.62
CA ALA A 64 8.79 -10.89 -4.85
C ALA A 64 10.06 -11.00 -5.71
N LYS A 65 11.12 -10.23 -5.40
CA LYS A 65 12.44 -10.30 -6.06
C LYS A 65 12.35 -10.33 -7.60
N PHE A 66 11.45 -9.52 -8.17
CA PHE A 66 11.28 -9.47 -9.62
C PHE A 66 12.60 -9.09 -10.30
N PRO A 67 13.09 -9.86 -11.30
CA PRO A 67 14.33 -9.59 -12.01
C PRO A 67 14.37 -8.21 -12.70
N ALA A 68 13.20 -7.67 -13.04
CA ALA A 68 12.99 -6.29 -13.45
C ALA A 68 11.59 -5.85 -13.00
N VAL A 69 11.43 -4.61 -12.52
CA VAL A 69 10.10 -4.03 -12.30
C VAL A 69 9.55 -3.58 -13.65
N LYS A 70 8.89 -4.48 -14.38
CA LYS A 70 8.08 -4.12 -15.53
C LYS A 70 6.65 -3.92 -15.05
N SER A 71 6.16 -2.68 -15.09
CA SER A 71 4.74 -2.43 -14.87
C SER A 71 3.97 -2.88 -16.10
N LEU A 72 2.75 -3.40 -15.91
CA LEU A 72 1.81 -3.63 -17.01
C LEU A 72 1.60 -2.38 -17.87
N ASP A 73 1.69 -1.19 -17.28
CA ASP A 73 1.60 0.10 -17.97
C ASP A 73 2.70 0.30 -19.03
N SER A 74 3.84 -0.36 -18.85
CA SER A 74 4.98 -0.31 -19.78
C SER A 74 5.02 -1.48 -20.77
N PHE A 75 4.04 -2.38 -20.73
CA PHE A 75 4.01 -3.56 -21.59
C PHE A 75 3.51 -3.21 -23.00
N ASP A 76 4.35 -3.45 -24.02
CA ASP A 76 3.95 -3.28 -25.41
C ASP A 76 3.15 -4.50 -25.91
N PHE A 77 1.84 -4.41 -25.81
CA PHE A 77 0.92 -5.44 -26.33
C PHE A 77 1.02 -5.62 -27.85
N LYS A 78 1.61 -4.66 -28.60
CA LYS A 78 1.83 -4.83 -30.05
C LYS A 78 2.96 -5.82 -30.34
N ALA A 79 3.87 -6.06 -29.39
CA ALA A 79 4.93 -7.05 -29.53
C ALA A 79 4.41 -8.49 -29.55
N ILE A 80 3.20 -8.73 -29.03
CA ILE A 80 2.52 -10.05 -29.06
C ILE A 80 1.07 -9.86 -29.54
N PRO A 81 0.83 -9.81 -30.86
CA PRO A 81 -0.50 -9.53 -31.42
C PRO A 81 -1.58 -10.55 -31.05
N SER A 82 -1.19 -11.77 -30.68
CA SER A 82 -2.10 -12.83 -30.23
C SER A 82 -2.55 -12.69 -28.77
N LEU A 83 -1.94 -11.79 -28.00
CA LEU A 83 -2.25 -11.60 -26.58
C LEU A 83 -3.48 -10.70 -26.41
N ASN A 84 -4.55 -11.24 -25.81
CA ASN A 84 -5.76 -10.47 -25.53
C ASN A 84 -5.51 -9.47 -24.39
N LYS A 85 -5.30 -8.19 -24.75
CA LYS A 85 -5.06 -7.09 -23.80
C LYS A 85 -6.16 -6.97 -22.73
N MET A 86 -7.43 -7.13 -23.09
CA MET A 86 -8.52 -7.00 -22.11
C MET A 86 -8.45 -8.10 -21.05
N MET A 87 -8.20 -9.34 -21.48
CA MET A 87 -8.06 -10.48 -20.56
C MET A 87 -6.87 -10.30 -19.61
N VAL A 88 -5.73 -9.80 -20.10
CA VAL A 88 -4.56 -9.52 -19.27
C VAL A 88 -4.85 -8.42 -18.23
N LEU A 89 -5.52 -7.34 -18.63
CA LEU A 89 -5.88 -6.27 -17.70
C LEU A 89 -6.93 -6.71 -16.67
N ASP A 90 -7.85 -7.60 -17.03
CA ASP A 90 -8.82 -8.17 -16.08
C ASP A 90 -8.13 -9.11 -15.07
N LEU A 91 -7.20 -9.96 -15.53
CA LEU A 91 -6.40 -10.81 -14.64
C LEU A 91 -5.52 -10.00 -13.69
N ALA A 92 -5.00 -8.86 -14.15
CA ALA A 92 -4.17 -7.95 -13.34
C ALA A 92 -4.91 -7.31 -12.16
N ARG A 93 -6.25 -7.26 -12.20
CA ARG A 93 -7.07 -6.80 -11.07
C ARG A 93 -7.14 -7.82 -9.95
N CYS A 94 -6.76 -9.07 -10.22
CA CYS A 94 -6.77 -10.18 -9.26
C CYS A 94 -8.16 -10.54 -8.69
N ASP A 95 -9.26 -10.09 -9.31
CA ASP A 95 -10.63 -10.44 -8.92
C ASP A 95 -10.88 -11.97 -8.92
N TRP A 96 -10.14 -12.71 -9.73
CA TRP A 96 -10.18 -14.17 -9.79
C TRP A 96 -9.71 -14.84 -8.49
N ILE A 97 -8.84 -14.19 -7.69
CA ILE A 97 -8.39 -14.68 -6.38
C ILE A 97 -9.56 -14.69 -5.40
N GLU A 98 -10.34 -13.61 -5.34
CA GLU A 98 -11.52 -13.52 -4.46
C GLU A 98 -12.60 -14.52 -4.87
N ARG A 99 -12.74 -14.74 -6.18
CA ARG A 99 -13.72 -15.68 -6.76
C ARG A 99 -13.26 -17.13 -6.72
N ARG A 100 -12.03 -17.42 -6.26
CA ARG A 100 -11.41 -18.76 -6.26
C ARG A 100 -11.47 -19.44 -7.64
N LEU A 101 -11.21 -18.67 -8.68
CA LEU A 101 -11.14 -19.17 -10.05
C LEU A 101 -9.70 -19.53 -10.38
N ASP A 102 -9.50 -20.67 -11.03
CA ASP A 102 -8.18 -21.09 -11.49
C ASP A 102 -7.79 -20.32 -12.76
N VAL A 103 -6.52 -19.94 -12.87
CA VAL A 103 -5.96 -19.23 -14.01
C VAL A 103 -4.73 -19.98 -14.52
N ASP A 104 -4.84 -20.56 -15.71
CA ASP A 104 -3.73 -21.20 -16.40
C ASP A 104 -3.12 -20.24 -17.43
N MET A 105 -1.83 -19.94 -17.30
CA MET A 105 -1.06 -19.18 -18.29
C MET A 105 -0.06 -20.09 -19.01
N TYR A 106 -0.19 -20.22 -20.33
CA TYR A 106 0.75 -20.91 -21.20
C TYR A 106 1.58 -19.90 -22.01
N GLY A 107 2.91 -20.03 -22.03
CA GLY A 107 3.80 -19.15 -22.79
C GLY A 107 5.23 -19.71 -22.95
N LEU A 108 5.95 -19.24 -23.98
CA LEU A 108 7.36 -19.59 -24.21
C LEU A 108 8.23 -19.09 -23.05
N SER A 109 8.93 -20.01 -22.38
CA SER A 109 9.81 -19.71 -21.25
C SER A 109 10.95 -18.77 -21.68
N GLY A 110 10.95 -17.53 -21.18
CA GLY A 110 12.00 -16.55 -21.46
C GLY A 110 11.55 -15.09 -21.42
N HIS A 111 10.25 -14.85 -21.57
CA HIS A 111 9.63 -13.53 -21.34
C HIS A 111 8.66 -13.63 -20.16
N PHE A 112 9.21 -13.73 -18.95
CA PHE A 112 8.38 -13.54 -17.75
C PHE A 112 8.07 -12.05 -17.58
N LEU A 113 6.80 -11.77 -17.31
CA LEU A 113 6.24 -10.47 -16.91
C LEU A 113 7.01 -9.87 -15.73
#